data_AF-A0A2N5A9E8-F1
#
_entry.id   AF-A0A2N5A9E8-F1
#
_cell.length_a   1.000
_cell.length_b   1.000
_cell.length_c   1.000
_cell.angle_alpha   90.00
_cell.angle_beta   90.00
_cell.angle_gamma   90.00
#
_symmetry.space_group_name_H-M   'P 1'
#
loop_
_entity.id
_entity.type
_entity.pdbx_description
1 polymer ?
#
loop_
_entity_poly.entity_id
_entity_poly.type
_entity_poly.pdbx_seq_one_letter_code
_entity_poly.pdbx_strand_id
1 'polypeptide(L)'
;MWETRALELNNQDIWHWPSACRLMEYAIKHGFNTVVIGQAELFGKLVSPQGYTPFDYNDRLSSQQRARCIYLNRLALRCRELGLRFYLQAKELSFPTELLLAHPELLDNPGGVRFDVDFWSRWLTDKVRAVCEGVPALTGLIIALSSTDGLLPISRPQWERQRREADEGRQPAQSFVLYRRCFGALSQAVAAQNKHLVIRVFPASNDDLST
;
A
#
# COMPACT_ATOMS: atom_id res chain seq x y z
N MET A 1 -18.55 21.89 -8.80
CA MET A 1 -17.25 21.51 -9.40
C MET A 1 -16.60 20.49 -8.47
N TRP A 2 -16.05 19.38 -8.98
CA TRP A 2 -15.42 18.35 -8.15
C TRP A 2 -14.18 18.89 -7.42
N GLU A 3 -14.07 18.66 -6.12
CA GLU A 3 -12.94 19.11 -5.29
C GLU A 3 -11.63 18.43 -5.70
N THR A 4 -11.69 17.14 -6.03
CA THR A 4 -10.52 16.34 -6.45
C THR A 4 -10.68 15.88 -7.88
N ARG A 5 -9.68 16.17 -8.72
CA ARG A 5 -9.57 15.70 -10.10
C ARG A 5 -8.17 15.14 -10.27
N ALA A 6 -8.08 13.81 -10.27
CA ALA A 6 -6.81 13.09 -10.25
C ALA A 6 -6.51 12.43 -11.59
N LEU A 7 -5.23 12.42 -11.96
CA LEU A 7 -4.69 11.68 -13.10
C LEU A 7 -3.61 10.73 -12.60
N GLU A 8 -3.71 9.46 -13.00
CA GLU A 8 -2.81 8.39 -12.55
C GLU A 8 -1.85 7.96 -13.66
N LEU A 9 -0.59 7.74 -13.28
CA LEU A 9 0.37 6.97 -14.06
C LEU A 9 0.76 5.71 -13.28
N ASN A 10 0.42 4.54 -13.83
CA ASN A 10 0.52 3.27 -13.11
C ASN A 10 1.33 2.16 -13.80
N ASN A 11 2.03 2.49 -14.87
CA ASN A 11 2.84 1.56 -15.65
C ASN A 11 4.35 1.73 -15.30
N GLN A 12 5.26 1.22 -16.14
CA GLN A 12 6.71 1.37 -15.90
C GLN A 12 7.24 2.80 -16.14
N ASP A 13 6.48 3.64 -16.85
CA ASP A 13 6.87 5.01 -17.14
C ASP A 13 6.93 5.90 -15.89
N ILE A 14 6.44 5.42 -14.74
CA ILE A 14 6.59 6.13 -13.47
C ILE A 14 8.04 6.42 -13.12
N TRP A 15 9.00 5.66 -13.65
CA TRP A 15 10.44 5.87 -13.43
C TRP A 15 11.11 6.67 -14.54
N HIS A 16 10.36 7.07 -15.57
CA HIS A 16 10.85 7.84 -16.69
C HIS A 16 10.47 9.31 -16.53
N TRP A 17 11.45 10.14 -16.13
CA TRP A 17 11.24 11.56 -15.83
C TRP A 17 10.46 12.33 -16.91
N PRO A 18 10.79 12.24 -18.22
CA PRO A 18 10.02 12.92 -19.25
C PRO A 18 8.54 12.49 -19.31
N SER A 19 8.24 11.21 -19.05
CA SER A 19 6.85 10.73 -19.03
C SER A 19 6.08 11.31 -17.85
N ALA A 20 6.69 11.34 -16.66
CA ALA A 20 6.08 11.95 -15.48
C ALA A 20 5.85 13.47 -15.67
N CYS A 21 6.79 14.18 -16.30
CA CYS A 21 6.61 15.61 -16.62
C CYS A 21 5.45 15.83 -17.60
N ARG A 22 5.36 15.04 -18.67
CA ARG A 22 4.23 15.13 -19.63
C ARG A 22 2.89 14.89 -18.96
N LEU A 23 2.82 13.96 -18.00
CA LEU A 23 1.61 13.73 -17.21
C LEU A 23 1.20 14.98 -16.41
N MET A 24 2.15 15.66 -15.77
CA MET A 24 1.89 16.90 -15.01
C MET A 24 1.43 18.03 -15.92
N GLU A 25 2.07 18.20 -17.07
CA GLU A 25 1.69 19.21 -18.08
C GLU A 25 0.26 18.96 -18.59
N TYR A 26 -0.06 17.69 -18.88
CA TYR A 26 -1.41 17.30 -19.26
C TYR A 26 -2.41 17.58 -18.13
N ALA A 27 -2.06 17.23 -16.88
CA ALA A 27 -2.91 17.47 -15.73
C ALA A 27 -3.29 18.95 -15.61
N ILE A 28 -2.31 19.86 -15.72
CA ILE A 28 -2.54 21.31 -15.67
C ILE A 28 -3.42 21.76 -16.84
N LYS A 29 -3.05 21.38 -18.07
CA LYS A 29 -3.75 21.77 -19.30
C LYS A 29 -5.24 21.40 -19.27
N HIS A 30 -5.56 20.26 -18.66
CA HIS A 30 -6.91 19.73 -18.59
C HIS A 30 -7.59 19.96 -17.23
N GLY A 31 -7.02 20.82 -16.38
CA GLY A 31 -7.64 21.28 -15.14
C GLY A 31 -7.65 20.26 -14.01
N PHE A 32 -6.87 19.18 -14.07
CA PHE A 32 -6.62 18.29 -12.94
C PHE A 32 -5.82 19.01 -11.84
N ASN A 33 -6.03 18.63 -10.59
CA ASN A 33 -5.35 19.23 -9.44
C ASN A 33 -4.55 18.20 -8.63
N THR A 34 -4.50 16.95 -9.09
CA THR A 34 -3.89 15.84 -8.37
C THR A 34 -3.22 14.88 -9.35
N VAL A 35 -2.00 14.47 -9.03
CA VAL A 35 -1.25 13.43 -9.73
C VAL A 35 -1.09 12.24 -8.80
N VAL A 36 -1.34 11.05 -9.33
CA VAL A 36 -1.16 9.77 -8.64
C VAL A 36 -0.09 8.96 -9.37
N ILE A 37 0.92 8.51 -8.64
CA ILE A 37 1.92 7.56 -9.13
C ILE A 37 1.69 6.23 -8.40
N GLY A 38 1.33 5.18 -9.15
CA GLY A 38 0.88 3.93 -8.57
C GLY A 38 1.55 2.70 -9.16
N GLN A 39 1.86 1.70 -8.36
CA GLN A 39 2.09 0.32 -8.82
C GLN A 39 1.67 -0.61 -7.70
N ALA A 40 1.22 -1.83 -8.01
CA ALA A 40 0.79 -2.79 -6.99
C ALA A 40 1.83 -2.93 -5.87
N GLU A 41 3.08 -3.20 -6.22
CA GLU A 41 4.19 -3.42 -5.29
C GLU A 41 5.04 -2.17 -5.03
N LEU A 42 4.47 -0.97 -5.16
CA LEU A 42 5.25 0.27 -5.15
C LEU A 42 6.05 0.42 -3.85
N PHE A 43 5.42 0.26 -2.68
CA PHE A 43 6.12 0.55 -1.42
C PHE A 43 7.23 -0.47 -1.11
N GLY A 44 7.09 -1.75 -1.53
CA GLY A 44 8.16 -2.73 -1.42
C GLY A 44 9.39 -2.37 -2.27
N LYS A 45 9.20 -1.61 -3.36
CA LYS A 45 10.31 -1.05 -4.16
C LYS A 45 10.98 0.15 -3.51
N LEU A 46 10.33 0.79 -2.53
CA LEU A 46 10.80 2.02 -1.88
C LEU A 46 11.48 1.74 -0.56
N VAL A 47 10.98 0.79 0.24
CA VAL A 47 11.45 0.56 1.60
C VAL A 47 11.32 -0.90 2.02
N SER A 48 12.17 -1.30 2.96
CA SER A 48 12.06 -2.53 3.73
C SER A 48 12.02 -2.16 5.22
N PRO A 49 10.92 -2.43 5.95
CA PRO A 49 10.85 -2.16 7.39
C PRO A 49 11.97 -2.87 8.15
N GLN A 50 12.63 -2.17 9.07
CA GLN A 50 13.72 -2.73 9.86
C GLN A 50 13.19 -3.63 10.99
N GLY A 51 13.96 -4.65 11.37
CA GLY A 51 13.65 -5.52 12.51
C GLY A 51 12.73 -6.71 12.23
N TYR A 52 12.37 -6.95 10.96
CA TYR A 52 11.46 -8.02 10.54
C TYR A 52 12.14 -9.17 9.77
N THR A 53 13.40 -9.02 9.41
CA THR A 53 14.20 -10.10 8.81
C THR A 53 15.60 -10.06 9.43
N PRO A 54 16.30 -11.21 9.52
CA PRO A 54 17.71 -11.22 9.85
C PRO A 54 18.48 -10.21 8.98
N PHE A 55 19.47 -9.54 9.57
CA PHE A 55 20.28 -8.52 8.90
C PHE A 55 21.16 -9.14 7.81
N ASP A 56 20.58 -9.40 6.64
CA ASP A 56 21.35 -9.50 5.39
C ASP A 56 21.38 -8.11 4.76
N TYR A 57 22.41 -7.35 5.10
CA TYR A 57 22.60 -6.00 4.59
C TYR A 57 22.91 -6.05 3.10
N ASN A 58 21.87 -5.91 2.27
CA ASN A 58 21.99 -5.81 0.82
C ASN A 58 22.13 -4.34 0.41
N ASP A 59 23.37 -3.85 0.36
CA ASP A 59 23.73 -2.48 -0.02
C ASP A 59 23.10 -2.02 -1.35
N ARG A 60 23.02 -2.94 -2.31
CA ARG A 60 22.45 -2.65 -3.64
C ARG A 60 20.95 -2.40 -3.54
N LEU A 61 20.22 -3.23 -2.79
CA LEU A 61 18.79 -3.05 -2.56
C LEU A 61 18.51 -1.72 -1.86
N SER A 62 19.25 -1.44 -0.78
CA SER A 62 19.15 -0.18 -0.03
C SER A 62 19.41 1.04 -0.91
N SER A 63 20.46 0.99 -1.74
CA SER A 63 20.79 2.07 -2.68
C SER A 63 19.70 2.31 -3.73
N GLN A 64 19.11 1.24 -4.27
CA GLN A 64 18.02 1.35 -5.25
C GLN A 64 16.74 1.93 -4.62
N GLN A 65 16.39 1.45 -3.42
CA GLN A 65 15.26 1.96 -2.63
C GLN A 65 15.43 3.46 -2.37
N ARG A 66 16.60 3.88 -1.88
CA ARG A 66 16.93 5.29 -1.66
C ARG A 66 16.85 6.13 -2.94
N ALA A 67 17.40 5.64 -4.06
CA ALA A 67 17.35 6.34 -5.33
C ALA A 67 15.91 6.56 -5.83
N ARG A 68 15.04 5.56 -5.68
CA ARG A 68 13.61 5.64 -6.01
C ARG A 68 12.88 6.64 -5.13
N CYS A 69 13.14 6.63 -3.83
CA CYS A 69 12.59 7.62 -2.89
C CYS A 69 13.01 9.05 -3.27
N ILE A 70 14.29 9.28 -3.57
CA ILE A 70 14.79 10.59 -4.04
C ILE A 70 14.07 11.01 -5.33
N TYR A 71 13.93 10.10 -6.29
CA TYR A 71 13.23 10.37 -7.55
C TYR A 71 11.77 10.78 -7.33
N LEU A 72 11.01 10.00 -6.55
CA LEU A 72 9.60 10.30 -6.26
C LEU A 72 9.46 11.60 -5.46
N ASN A 73 10.39 11.89 -4.55
CA ASN A 73 10.38 13.14 -3.81
C ASN A 73 10.59 14.34 -4.73
N ARG A 74 11.46 14.23 -5.75
CA ARG A 74 11.63 15.28 -6.77
C ARG A 74 10.36 15.48 -7.60
N LEU A 75 9.66 14.40 -7.97
CA LEU A 75 8.35 14.52 -8.64
C LEU A 75 7.32 15.21 -7.75
N ALA A 76 7.26 14.85 -6.48
CA ALA A 76 6.33 15.45 -5.52
C ALA A 76 6.59 16.96 -5.32
N LEU A 77 7.87 17.35 -5.21
CA LEU A 77 8.28 18.75 -5.16
C LEU A 77 7.85 19.52 -6.41
N ARG A 78 8.07 18.94 -7.59
CA ARG A 78 7.65 19.54 -8.87
C ARG A 78 6.12 19.67 -8.97
N CYS A 79 5.36 18.66 -8.56
CA CYS A 79 3.90 18.77 -8.49
C CYS A 79 3.48 19.94 -7.60
N ARG A 80 4.10 20.08 -6.42
CA ARG A 80 3.81 21.18 -5.50
C ARG A 80 4.10 22.55 -6.12
N GLU A 81 5.22 22.71 -6.83
CA GLU A 81 5.55 23.94 -7.57
C GLU A 81 4.49 24.29 -8.62
N LEU A 82 3.86 23.28 -9.21
CA LEU A 82 2.80 23.41 -10.20
C LEU A 82 1.39 23.51 -9.59
N GLY A 83 1.27 23.56 -8.26
CA GLY A 83 -0.03 23.60 -7.56
C GLY A 83 -0.80 22.28 -7.59
N LEU A 84 -0.13 21.17 -7.91
CA LEU A 84 -0.71 19.83 -7.94
C LEU A 84 -0.46 19.10 -6.61
N ARG A 85 -1.47 18.37 -6.13
CA ARG A 85 -1.29 17.38 -5.06
C ARG A 85 -0.62 16.13 -5.62
N PHE A 86 0.22 15.48 -4.84
CA PHE A 86 0.96 14.28 -5.25
C PHE A 86 0.67 13.12 -4.31
N TYR A 87 0.14 12.02 -4.87
CA TYR A 87 -0.15 10.80 -4.14
C TYR A 87 0.65 9.62 -4.67
N LEU A 88 1.09 8.75 -3.76
CA LEU A 88 1.58 7.43 -4.12
C LEU A 88 0.49 6.39 -3.90
N GLN A 89 0.33 5.48 -4.86
CA GLN A 89 -0.66 4.40 -4.78
C GLN A 89 0.05 3.05 -4.72
N ALA A 90 -0.38 2.21 -3.78
CA ALA A 90 0.07 0.83 -3.66
C ALA A 90 -1.07 -0.12 -3.28
N LYS A 91 -0.86 -1.40 -3.59
CA LYS A 91 -1.61 -2.50 -3.00
C LYS A 91 -0.71 -3.11 -1.93
N GLU A 92 -1.23 -3.18 -0.72
CA GLU A 92 -0.49 -3.58 0.46
C GLU A 92 -1.00 -4.91 1.02
N LEU A 93 -0.25 -5.44 1.99
CA LEU A 93 -0.21 -6.87 2.39
C LEU A 93 0.50 -7.77 1.37
N SER A 94 1.32 -7.19 0.50
CA SER A 94 2.38 -7.89 -0.20
C SER A 94 3.65 -7.85 0.63
N PHE A 95 4.34 -8.98 0.76
CA PHE A 95 5.54 -9.11 1.57
C PHE A 95 6.57 -10.00 0.86
N PRO A 96 7.88 -9.79 1.11
CA PRO A 96 8.92 -10.69 0.63
C PRO A 96 8.83 -12.05 1.33
N THR A 97 9.16 -13.14 0.63
CA THR A 97 9.12 -14.51 1.18
C THR A 97 10.02 -14.66 2.40
N GLU A 98 11.14 -13.92 2.43
CA GLU A 98 12.10 -13.87 3.53
C GLU A 98 11.46 -13.43 4.85
N LEU A 99 10.38 -12.64 4.80
CA LEU A 99 9.61 -12.27 5.99
C LEU A 99 9.00 -13.51 6.67
N LEU A 100 8.47 -14.45 5.88
CA LEU A 100 7.89 -15.69 6.41
C LEU A 100 8.96 -16.66 6.91
N LEU A 101 10.15 -16.65 6.29
CA LEU A 101 11.29 -17.45 6.77
C LEU A 101 11.79 -16.94 8.12
N ALA A 102 11.77 -15.62 8.33
CA ALA A 102 12.14 -14.98 9.58
C ALA A 102 11.09 -15.15 10.70
N HIS A 103 9.82 -15.29 10.31
CA HIS A 103 8.66 -15.37 11.20
C HIS A 103 7.84 -16.65 10.92
N PRO A 104 8.39 -17.85 11.21
CA PRO A 104 7.71 -19.11 10.95
C PRO A 104 6.37 -19.26 11.70
N GLU A 105 6.17 -18.51 12.78
CA GLU A 105 4.89 -18.39 13.48
C GLU A 105 3.76 -17.83 12.62
N LEU A 106 4.05 -17.17 11.49
CA LEU A 106 3.05 -16.67 10.55
C LEU A 106 2.57 -17.73 9.55
N LEU A 107 3.07 -18.97 9.64
CA LEU A 107 2.65 -20.08 8.78
C LEU A 107 1.62 -20.96 9.50
N ASP A 108 0.49 -21.22 8.84
CA ASP A 108 -0.51 -22.20 9.27
C ASP A 108 -0.19 -23.58 8.65
N ASN A 109 -0.50 -24.66 9.35
CA ASN A 109 -0.51 -26.02 8.80
C ASN A 109 -1.85 -26.25 8.06
N PRO A 110 -1.92 -26.64 6.76
CA PRO A 110 -0.86 -27.15 5.88
C PRO A 110 -0.49 -26.14 4.75
N GLY A 111 0.23 -25.06 5.08
CA GLY A 111 0.90 -24.18 4.09
C GLY A 111 0.21 -22.84 3.79
N GLY A 112 -0.69 -22.38 4.67
CA GLY A 112 -1.31 -21.05 4.56
C GLY A 112 -0.52 -19.97 5.31
N VAL A 113 -0.75 -18.70 5.00
CA VAL A 113 -0.24 -17.58 5.82
C VAL A 113 -1.31 -17.18 6.83
N ARG A 114 -0.94 -17.21 8.10
CA ARG A 114 -1.78 -16.81 9.23
C ARG A 114 -1.94 -15.29 9.26
N PHE A 115 -3.18 -14.83 9.37
CA PHE A 115 -3.46 -13.41 9.58
C PHE A 115 -3.34 -13.04 11.07
N ASP A 116 -2.10 -12.85 11.54
CA ASP A 116 -1.85 -12.20 12.82
C ASP A 116 -2.04 -10.68 12.67
N VAL A 117 -3.20 -10.17 13.09
CA VAL A 117 -3.57 -8.77 12.87
C VAL A 117 -2.61 -7.79 13.55
N ASP A 118 -2.01 -8.18 14.67
CA ASP A 118 -1.11 -7.30 15.42
C ASP A 118 0.28 -7.26 14.77
N PHE A 119 0.76 -8.38 14.22
CA PHE A 119 1.96 -8.40 13.39
C PHE A 119 1.76 -7.57 12.11
N TRP A 120 0.74 -7.90 11.31
CA TRP A 120 0.53 -7.29 9.99
C TRP A 120 0.22 -5.80 10.08
N SER A 121 -0.53 -5.36 11.11
CA SER A 121 -0.78 -3.94 11.32
C SER A 121 0.51 -3.19 11.65
N ARG A 122 1.37 -3.72 12.54
CA ARG A 122 2.67 -3.10 12.87
C ARG A 122 3.58 -3.02 11.66
N TRP A 123 3.75 -4.13 10.95
CA TRP A 123 4.59 -4.19 9.75
C TRP A 123 4.15 -3.18 8.68
N LEU A 124 2.83 -3.09 8.41
CA LEU A 124 2.27 -2.10 7.50
C LEU A 124 2.53 -0.67 7.96
N THR A 125 2.33 -0.37 9.25
CA THR A 125 2.57 0.98 9.78
C THR A 125 4.02 1.40 9.69
N ASP A 126 4.97 0.49 9.96
CA ASP A 126 6.40 0.78 9.85
C ASP A 126 6.82 0.97 8.40
N LYS A 127 6.29 0.16 7.47
CA LYS A 127 6.48 0.33 6.03
C LYS A 127 5.98 1.69 5.56
N VAL A 128 4.76 2.06 5.94
CA VAL A 128 4.15 3.33 5.54
C VAL A 128 4.88 4.53 6.14
N ARG A 129 5.30 4.44 7.41
CA ARG A 129 6.15 5.45 8.04
C ARG A 129 7.43 5.67 7.24
N ALA A 130 8.13 4.59 6.90
CA ALA A 130 9.35 4.64 6.12
C ALA A 130 9.13 5.23 4.70
N VAL A 131 8.00 4.93 4.04
CA VAL A 131 7.65 5.56 2.76
C VAL A 131 7.45 7.07 2.91
N CYS A 132 6.71 7.52 3.93
CA CYS A 132 6.49 8.94 4.18
C CYS A 132 7.81 9.68 4.48
N GLU A 133 8.70 9.05 5.25
CA GLU A 133 10.05 9.58 5.54
C GLU A 133 10.95 9.61 4.30
N GLY A 134 10.86 8.59 3.44
CA GLY A 134 11.62 8.52 2.18
C GLY A 134 11.16 9.51 1.12
N VAL A 135 9.87 9.86 1.11
CA VAL A 135 9.26 10.77 0.12
C VAL A 135 8.51 11.90 0.85
N PRO A 136 9.23 12.80 1.56
CA PRO A 136 8.61 13.75 2.47
C PRO A 136 7.74 14.81 1.79
N ALA A 137 7.91 15.08 0.49
CA ALA A 137 7.11 16.06 -0.24
C ALA A 137 5.74 15.53 -0.71
N LEU A 138 5.42 14.24 -0.53
CA LEU A 138 4.11 13.72 -0.92
C LEU A 138 2.97 14.37 -0.13
N THR A 139 1.80 14.48 -0.76
CA THR A 139 0.56 14.94 -0.12
C THR A 139 -0.09 13.80 0.67
N GLY A 140 -0.12 12.60 0.09
CA GLY A 140 -0.74 11.46 0.74
C GLY A 140 -0.49 10.13 0.05
N LEU A 141 -1.10 9.09 0.59
CA LEU A 141 -1.02 7.72 0.11
C LEU A 141 -2.42 7.24 -0.26
N ILE A 142 -2.51 6.46 -1.34
CA ILE A 142 -3.70 5.70 -1.73
C ILE A 142 -3.38 4.22 -1.51
N ILE A 143 -3.98 3.62 -0.48
CA ILE A 143 -3.65 2.24 -0.09
C ILE A 143 -4.87 1.35 -0.29
N ALA A 144 -4.64 0.25 -1.01
CA ALA A 144 -5.55 -0.88 -1.05
C ALA A 144 -4.98 -2.04 -0.23
N LEU A 145 -5.70 -2.50 0.79
CA LEU A 145 -5.30 -3.67 1.57
C LEU A 145 -5.88 -4.95 0.97
N SER A 146 -5.01 -5.74 0.34
CA SER A 146 -5.24 -7.06 -0.25
C SER A 146 -6.46 -7.24 -1.18
N SER A 147 -6.31 -8.23 -2.04
CA SER A 147 -7.27 -8.75 -3.00
C SER A 147 -7.61 -10.18 -2.62
N THR A 148 -8.74 -10.67 -3.12
CA THR A 148 -9.13 -12.10 -3.09
C THR A 148 -8.00 -13.07 -3.45
N ASP A 149 -7.06 -12.66 -4.31
CA ASP A 149 -6.05 -13.54 -4.92
C ASP A 149 -4.65 -13.44 -4.29
N GLY A 150 -4.50 -12.72 -3.16
CA GLY A 150 -3.21 -12.58 -2.46
C GLY A 150 -2.90 -13.75 -1.53
N LEU A 151 -1.63 -13.91 -1.13
CA LEU A 151 -1.23 -14.92 -0.12
C LEU A 151 -1.86 -14.66 1.26
N LEU A 152 -2.27 -13.42 1.51
CA LEU A 152 -2.91 -12.98 2.75
C LEU A 152 -4.23 -12.25 2.44
N PRO A 153 -5.30 -12.99 2.08
CA PRO A 153 -6.59 -12.39 1.79
C PRO A 153 -7.30 -11.98 3.09
N ILE A 154 -7.65 -10.70 3.24
CA ILE A 154 -8.52 -10.23 4.34
C ILE A 154 -9.94 -10.74 4.15
N SER A 155 -10.40 -10.75 2.90
CA SER A 155 -11.69 -11.28 2.47
C SER A 155 -11.48 -12.21 1.28
N ARG A 156 -12.28 -13.28 1.24
CA ARG A 156 -12.25 -14.30 0.17
C ARG A 156 -13.57 -14.26 -0.59
N PRO A 157 -13.57 -14.63 -1.88
CA PRO A 157 -14.81 -14.74 -2.64
C PRO A 157 -15.79 -15.70 -1.97
N GLN A 158 -17.09 -15.43 -2.09
CA GLN A 158 -18.15 -16.24 -1.47
C GLN A 158 -18.10 -17.72 -1.88
N TRP A 159 -17.67 -18.02 -3.12
CA TRP A 159 -17.56 -19.40 -3.62
C TRP A 159 -16.41 -20.21 -2.98
N GLU A 160 -15.37 -19.55 -2.45
CA GLU A 160 -14.35 -20.23 -1.62
C GLU A 160 -14.83 -20.43 -0.18
N ARG A 161 -15.63 -19.49 0.35
CA ARG A 161 -16.21 -19.59 1.70
C ARG A 161 -17.09 -20.84 1.82
N GLN A 162 -17.93 -21.12 0.83
CA GLN A 162 -18.80 -22.31 0.80
C GLN A 162 -18.06 -23.65 0.85
N ARG A 163 -16.82 -23.74 0.34
CA ARG A 163 -16.01 -24.97 0.39
C ARG A 163 -15.41 -25.25 1.76
N ARG A 164 -15.20 -24.22 2.59
CA ARG A 164 -14.58 -24.34 3.93
C ARG A 164 -15.55 -24.15 5.08
N GLU A 165 -16.72 -23.53 4.85
CA GLU A 165 -17.82 -23.51 5.82
C GLU A 165 -18.33 -24.92 6.18
N ALA A 166 -18.06 -25.90 5.32
CA ALA A 166 -18.28 -27.32 5.61
C ALA A 166 -17.28 -27.91 6.63
N ASP A 167 -16.14 -27.26 6.89
CA ASP A 167 -15.05 -27.79 7.73
C ASP A 167 -14.72 -26.94 8.97
N GLU A 168 -14.79 -25.60 8.90
CA GLU A 168 -14.45 -24.74 10.05
C GLU A 168 -15.31 -23.46 10.06
N GLY A 169 -16.18 -23.34 11.07
CA GLY A 169 -17.15 -22.25 11.25
C GLY A 169 -16.54 -20.85 11.47
N ARG A 170 -15.87 -20.27 10.46
CA ARG A 170 -15.40 -18.88 10.49
C ARG A 170 -16.51 -17.91 10.08
N GLN A 171 -16.89 -17.04 11.03
CA GLN A 171 -17.99 -16.09 10.88
C GLN A 171 -17.63 -14.88 9.98
N PRO A 172 -18.58 -14.38 9.17
CA PRO A 172 -18.45 -13.18 8.30
C PRO A 172 -18.01 -11.87 8.99
N ALA A 173 -18.02 -11.81 10.32
CA ALA A 173 -17.65 -10.62 11.10
C ALA A 173 -16.13 -10.35 11.21
N GLN A 174 -15.25 -11.27 10.78
CA GLN A 174 -13.81 -11.13 10.98
C GLN A 174 -13.14 -10.16 9.98
N SER A 175 -13.52 -10.17 8.70
CA SER A 175 -12.89 -9.33 7.67
C SER A 175 -13.06 -7.83 7.93
N PHE A 176 -14.24 -7.38 8.35
CA PHE A 176 -14.48 -6.00 8.76
C PHE A 176 -13.59 -5.57 9.93
N VAL A 177 -13.43 -6.43 10.95
CA VAL A 177 -12.55 -6.15 12.10
C VAL A 177 -11.10 -6.03 11.66
N LEU A 178 -10.63 -6.89 10.76
CA LEU A 178 -9.28 -6.82 10.19
C LEU A 178 -9.06 -5.54 9.40
N TYR A 179 -9.99 -5.19 8.48
CA TYR A 179 -9.92 -3.93 7.75
C TYR A 179 -9.90 -2.73 8.68
N ARG A 180 -10.79 -2.68 9.67
CA ARG A 180 -10.87 -1.60 10.64
C ARG A 180 -9.59 -1.46 11.46
N ARG A 181 -9.00 -2.57 11.92
CA ARG A 181 -7.72 -2.55 12.66
C ARG A 181 -6.58 -2.06 11.78
N CYS A 182 -6.40 -2.65 10.59
CA CYS A 182 -5.30 -2.28 9.70
C CYS A 182 -5.43 -0.84 9.19
N PHE A 183 -6.61 -0.43 8.69
CA PHE A 183 -6.81 0.96 8.25
C PHE A 183 -6.78 1.96 9.39
N GLY A 184 -7.25 1.59 10.59
CA GLY A 184 -7.11 2.42 11.79
C GLY A 184 -5.65 2.68 12.13
N ALA A 185 -4.82 1.64 12.14
CA ALA A 185 -3.39 1.75 12.38
C ALA A 185 -2.68 2.57 11.29
N LEU A 186 -3.00 2.34 10.01
CA LEU A 186 -2.48 3.12 8.89
C LEU A 186 -2.88 4.59 8.99
N SER A 187 -4.14 4.89 9.32
CA SER A 187 -4.63 6.26 9.47
C SER A 187 -3.84 7.01 10.54
N GLN A 188 -3.56 6.37 11.67
CA GLN A 188 -2.75 6.96 12.73
C GLN A 188 -1.30 7.21 12.27
N ALA A 189 -0.69 6.23 11.60
CA ALA A 189 0.69 6.35 11.11
C ALA A 189 0.86 7.46 10.06
N VAL A 190 -0.08 7.56 9.11
CA VAL A 190 -0.07 8.57 8.04
C VAL A 190 -0.38 9.97 8.60
N ALA A 191 -1.33 10.07 9.54
CA ALA A 191 -1.65 11.34 10.20
C ALA A 191 -0.48 11.86 11.04
N ALA A 192 0.26 10.98 11.74
CA ALA A 192 1.46 11.35 12.48
C ALA A 192 2.57 11.94 11.59
N GLN A 193 2.55 11.64 10.28
CA GLN A 193 3.46 12.19 9.27
C GLN A 193 2.88 13.45 8.57
N ASN A 194 1.74 13.96 9.05
CA ASN A 194 0.99 15.07 8.47
C ASN A 194 0.63 14.83 6.98
N LYS A 195 0.27 13.58 6.65
CA LYS A 195 -0.11 13.15 5.30
C LYS A 195 -1.57 12.76 5.24
N HIS A 196 -2.12 12.72 4.03
CA HIS A 196 -3.48 12.25 3.78
C HIS A 196 -3.49 10.76 3.44
N LEU A 197 -4.38 9.98 4.06
CA LEU A 197 -4.64 8.58 3.68
C LEU A 197 -5.95 8.50 2.90
N VAL A 198 -5.88 7.99 1.68
CA VAL A 198 -7.04 7.60 0.88
C VAL A 198 -7.12 6.08 0.86
N ILE A 199 -8.27 5.55 1.26
CA ILE A 199 -8.51 4.11 1.28
C ILE A 199 -9.11 3.69 -0.06
N ARG A 200 -8.52 2.68 -0.69
CA ARG A 200 -9.09 2.02 -1.87
C ARG A 200 -9.54 0.62 -1.47
N VAL A 201 -10.84 0.41 -1.36
CA VAL A 201 -11.39 -0.89 -0.96
C VAL A 201 -11.68 -1.73 -2.20
N PHE A 202 -11.23 -2.98 -2.17
CA PHE A 202 -11.64 -4.04 -3.09
C PHE A 202 -12.37 -5.12 -2.27
N PRO A 203 -13.61 -4.85 -1.83
CA PRO A 203 -14.35 -5.83 -1.04
C PRO A 203 -14.56 -7.11 -1.87
N ALA A 204 -14.42 -8.27 -1.26
CA ALA A 204 -14.74 -9.55 -1.89
C ALA A 204 -16.25 -9.85 -1.76
N SER A 205 -16.91 -9.26 -0.77
CA SER A 205 -18.36 -9.28 -0.56
C SER A 205 -18.85 -7.91 -0.07
N ASN A 206 -20.12 -7.59 -0.34
CA ASN A 206 -20.78 -6.38 0.19
C ASN A 206 -20.78 -6.33 1.73
N ASP A 207 -20.66 -7.47 2.40
CA ASP A 207 -20.55 -7.58 3.86
C ASP A 207 -19.22 -7.03 4.40
N ASP A 208 -18.19 -6.91 3.56
CA ASP A 208 -16.87 -6.39 3.98
C ASP A 208 -16.89 -4.85 4.20
N LEU A 209 -17.97 -4.18 3.76
CA LEU A 209 -18.14 -2.72 3.80
C LEU A 209 -19.40 -2.25 4.54
N SER A 210 -20.30 -3.16 4.90
CA SER A 210 -21.57 -2.80 5.53
C SER A 210 -21.51 -2.92 7.05
N THR A 211 -21.94 -1.85 7.72
CA THR A 211 -22.54 -1.86 9.06
C THR A 211 -23.83 -1.09 8.96
#